data_AF-A0A6V8MXK0-F1
#
_entry.id   AF-A0A6V8MXK0-F1
#
_cell.length_a   1.000
_cell.length_b   1.000
_cell.length_c   1.000
_cell.angle_alpha   90.00
_cell.angle_beta   90.00
_cell.angle_gamma   90.00
#
_symmetry.space_group_name_H-M   'P 1'
#
loop_
_entity.id
_entity.type
_entity.pdbx_description
1 polymer ?
#
loop_
_entity_poly.entity_id
_entity_poly.type
_entity_poly.pdbx_seq_one_letter_code
_entity_poly.pdbx_strand_id
1 'polypeptide(L)'
;MGGWGDMTGKICLVTGASSGIGRATALALAREGATLIGVGRDRERCARSAEAIVRASGNYHVEFWQADLSSQEEVRAVARRLNAVYPRLDLLVNNAGGRFDRRVTSAEGVEMTFALNHLGYFLLTMLLMERLRVAGRARVVNVASAAHRACPGMDFDDLNLEREYDGRRAYAQSKLANLLFTYELARRLAGSGVTANAAAPGNVLTRFALNNGLGSWLSHIAGSLRSGRLVGARRAARTVLYLACAGEVAGKSGGYYCEEKEAASSPASYDEAAAGRLWRASLALTGLADQARQGRLP
;
A
#
# COMPACT_ATOMS: atom_id res chain seq x y z
N MET A 1 9.90 3.45 19.61
CA MET A 1 9.81 3.97 18.23
C MET A 1 9.11 5.30 18.32
N GLY A 2 9.91 6.33 18.56
CA GLY A 2 9.62 7.74 18.33
C GLY A 2 10.85 8.32 17.61
N GLY A 3 10.78 9.56 17.15
CA GLY A 3 11.87 10.22 16.44
C GLY A 3 11.83 10.07 14.92
N TRP A 4 10.65 9.84 14.32
CA TRP A 4 10.49 9.84 12.86
C TRP A 4 10.26 11.23 12.27
N GLY A 5 10.00 12.23 13.12
CA GLY A 5 9.64 13.59 12.75
C GLY A 5 8.24 13.94 13.26
N ASP A 6 8.03 15.20 13.62
CA ASP A 6 6.74 15.70 14.11
C ASP A 6 5.66 15.61 13.01
N MET A 7 4.56 14.91 13.32
CA MET A 7 3.41 14.71 12.44
C MET A 7 2.16 15.45 12.97
N THR A 8 2.31 16.35 13.94
CA THR A 8 1.22 17.17 14.47
C THR A 8 0.54 17.95 13.34
N GLY A 9 -0.80 17.89 13.27
CA GLY A 9 -1.59 18.54 12.23
C GLY A 9 -1.54 17.87 10.86
N LYS A 10 -0.88 16.70 10.73
CA LYS A 10 -0.86 15.89 9.50
C LYS A 10 -1.96 14.85 9.51
N ILE A 11 -2.69 14.76 8.41
CA ILE A 11 -3.75 13.76 8.22
C ILE A 11 -3.16 12.57 7.44
N CYS A 12 -3.19 11.40 8.06
CA CYS A 12 -2.51 10.20 7.56
C CYS A 12 -3.48 9.02 7.40
N LEU A 13 -3.56 8.44 6.20
CA LEU A 13 -4.32 7.23 5.92
C LEU A 13 -3.39 6.03 5.77
N VAL A 14 -3.63 4.95 6.52
CA VAL A 14 -2.86 3.69 6.43
C VAL A 14 -3.81 2.53 6.13
N THR A 15 -3.60 1.86 4.99
CA THR A 15 -4.38 0.66 4.66
C THR A 15 -3.78 -0.60 5.28
N GLY A 16 -4.60 -1.58 5.66
CA GLY A 16 -4.13 -2.77 6.38
C GLY A 16 -3.58 -2.45 7.78
N ALA A 17 -4.06 -1.37 8.41
CA ALA A 17 -3.52 -0.83 9.66
C ALA A 17 -3.84 -1.66 10.91
N SER A 18 -4.72 -2.67 10.81
CA SER A 18 -5.18 -3.45 11.97
C SER A 18 -4.25 -4.62 12.35
N SER A 19 -3.16 -4.85 11.61
CA SER A 19 -2.17 -5.88 11.98
C SER A 19 -0.78 -5.63 11.37
N GLY A 20 0.21 -6.40 11.82
CA GLY A 20 1.53 -6.47 11.19
C GLY A 20 2.22 -5.12 11.02
N ILE A 21 2.76 -4.89 9.82
CA ILE A 21 3.50 -3.69 9.45
C ILE A 21 2.60 -2.46 9.52
N GLY A 22 1.40 -2.52 8.94
CA GLY A 22 0.42 -1.42 8.95
C GLY A 22 0.10 -0.94 10.36
N ARG A 23 -0.12 -1.87 11.32
CA ARG A 23 -0.36 -1.48 12.72
C ARG A 23 0.85 -0.83 13.37
N ALA A 24 2.06 -1.32 13.07
CA ALA A 24 3.29 -0.73 13.59
C ALA A 24 3.54 0.67 13.02
N THR A 25 3.27 0.88 11.72
CA THR A 25 3.30 2.19 11.06
C THR A 25 2.26 3.12 11.66
N ALA A 26 1.01 2.68 11.78
CA ALA A 26 -0.08 3.45 12.37
C ALA A 26 0.26 3.91 13.81
N LEU A 27 0.73 2.99 14.67
CA LEU A 27 1.13 3.33 16.03
C LEU A 27 2.26 4.36 16.08
N ALA A 28 3.25 4.24 15.19
CA ALA A 28 4.35 5.20 15.15
C ALA A 28 3.86 6.59 14.70
N LEU A 29 3.04 6.67 13.64
CA LEU A 29 2.45 7.94 13.20
C LEU A 29 1.60 8.61 14.30
N ALA A 30 0.79 7.83 15.02
CA ALA A 30 -0.02 8.35 16.11
C ALA A 30 0.85 8.91 17.26
N ARG A 31 1.99 8.26 17.56
CA ARG A 31 2.95 8.75 18.57
C ARG A 31 3.64 10.06 18.19
N GLU A 32 3.79 10.31 16.90
CA GLU A 32 4.31 11.59 16.38
C GLU A 32 3.22 12.66 16.24
N GLY A 33 2.00 12.43 16.76
CA GLY A 33 0.92 13.43 16.79
C GLY A 33 0.02 13.50 15.55
N ALA A 34 0.14 12.56 14.61
CA ALA A 34 -0.71 12.54 13.41
C ALA A 34 -2.20 12.36 13.73
N THR A 35 -3.07 12.97 12.93
CA THR A 35 -4.46 12.50 12.78
C THR A 35 -4.42 11.23 11.92
N LEU A 36 -4.64 10.09 12.56
CA LEU A 36 -4.48 8.77 11.95
C LEU A 36 -5.84 8.17 11.57
N ILE A 37 -6.00 7.85 10.29
CA ILE A 37 -7.06 6.99 9.77
C ILE A 37 -6.46 5.64 9.40
N GLY A 38 -6.84 4.59 10.13
CA GLY A 38 -6.52 3.20 9.80
C GLY A 38 -7.65 2.56 8.99
N VAL A 39 -7.32 1.75 7.98
CA VAL A 39 -8.31 0.92 7.27
C VAL A 39 -7.96 -0.55 7.44
N GLY A 40 -8.96 -1.39 7.68
CA GLY A 40 -8.79 -2.84 7.70
C GLY A 40 -10.09 -3.60 7.48
N ARG A 41 -9.99 -4.86 7.06
CA ARG A 41 -11.18 -5.67 6.69
C ARG A 41 -12.04 -6.16 7.86
N ASP A 42 -11.42 -6.32 9.04
CA ASP A 42 -12.01 -7.00 10.20
C ASP A 42 -12.41 -5.97 11.24
N ARG A 43 -13.73 -5.82 11.46
CA ARG A 43 -14.31 -4.77 12.32
C ARG A 43 -13.78 -4.82 13.75
N GLU A 44 -13.78 -6.00 14.37
CA GLU A 44 -13.33 -6.13 15.76
C GLU A 44 -11.84 -5.87 15.90
N ARG A 45 -11.03 -6.33 14.95
CA ARG A 45 -9.59 -6.09 14.96
C ARG A 45 -9.26 -4.63 14.72
N CYS A 46 -10.06 -3.94 13.92
CA CYS A 46 -9.97 -2.49 13.75
C CYS A 46 -10.26 -1.78 15.09
N ALA A 47 -11.36 -2.11 15.76
CA ALA A 47 -11.69 -1.54 17.07
C ALA A 47 -10.58 -1.78 18.12
N ARG A 48 -10.14 -3.04 18.28
CA ARG A 48 -9.03 -3.39 19.19
C ARG A 48 -7.72 -2.67 18.84
N SER A 49 -7.45 -2.44 17.55
CA SER A 49 -6.25 -1.73 17.11
C SER A 49 -6.33 -0.24 17.43
N ALA A 50 -7.48 0.39 17.23
CA ALA A 50 -7.71 1.79 17.57
C ALA A 50 -7.48 2.02 19.07
N GLU A 51 -8.16 1.26 19.93
CA GLU A 51 -8.02 1.37 21.40
C GLU A 51 -6.57 1.16 21.85
N ALA A 52 -5.91 0.14 21.33
CA ALA A 52 -4.53 -0.15 21.68
C ALA A 52 -3.56 0.94 21.21
N ILE A 53 -3.81 1.57 20.06
CA ILE A 53 -2.98 2.66 19.55
C ILE A 53 -3.21 3.93 20.37
N VAL A 54 -4.45 4.31 20.65
CA VAL A 54 -4.79 5.45 21.52
C VAL A 54 -4.09 5.30 22.87
N ARG A 55 -4.27 4.15 23.53
CA ARG A 55 -3.63 3.86 24.83
C ARG A 55 -2.11 3.94 24.79
N ALA A 56 -1.49 3.44 23.73
CA ALA A 56 -0.03 3.34 23.63
C ALA A 56 0.67 4.60 23.05
N SER A 57 -0.11 5.55 22.52
CA SER A 57 0.39 6.81 21.97
C SER A 57 -0.03 8.03 22.78
N GLY A 58 -1.13 7.96 23.53
CA GLY A 58 -1.76 9.12 24.17
C GLY A 58 -2.49 10.04 23.18
N ASN A 59 -2.54 9.69 21.90
CA ASN A 59 -3.17 10.48 20.85
C ASN A 59 -4.61 9.98 20.61
N TYR A 60 -5.58 10.88 20.78
CA TYR A 60 -7.01 10.60 20.60
C TYR A 60 -7.51 10.83 19.16
N HIS A 61 -6.68 11.40 18.27
CA HIS A 61 -7.00 11.60 16.85
C HIS A 61 -6.73 10.33 16.03
N VAL A 62 -7.26 9.21 16.49
CA VAL A 62 -7.08 7.89 15.88
C VAL A 62 -8.43 7.27 15.56
N GLU A 63 -8.69 7.08 14.28
CA GLU A 63 -9.89 6.42 13.77
C GLU A 63 -9.53 5.17 12.98
N PHE A 64 -10.40 4.17 13.02
CA PHE A 64 -10.30 2.99 12.17
C PHE A 64 -11.61 2.74 11.42
N TRP A 65 -11.52 2.56 10.11
CA TRP A 65 -12.65 2.25 9.24
C TRP A 65 -12.56 0.80 8.75
N GLN A 66 -13.69 0.10 8.82
CA GLN A 66 -13.78 -1.23 8.25
C GLN A 66 -14.05 -1.13 6.76
N ALA A 67 -13.23 -1.79 5.95
CA ALA A 67 -13.43 -1.96 4.52
C ALA A 67 -12.62 -3.15 3.98
N ASP A 68 -13.20 -3.94 3.08
CA ASP A 68 -12.48 -4.88 2.23
C ASP A 68 -11.93 -4.15 0.98
N LEU A 69 -10.62 -3.94 0.95
CA LEU A 69 -9.96 -3.23 -0.14
C LEU A 69 -9.76 -4.07 -1.41
N SER A 70 -10.26 -5.30 -1.44
CA SER A 70 -10.44 -6.06 -2.68
C SER A 70 -11.76 -5.74 -3.40
N SER A 71 -12.71 -5.07 -2.74
CA SER A 71 -13.96 -4.57 -3.31
C SER A 71 -13.81 -3.12 -3.75
N GLN A 72 -14.06 -2.81 -5.02
CA GLN A 72 -13.95 -1.43 -5.50
C GLN A 72 -15.05 -0.53 -4.91
N GLU A 73 -16.22 -1.09 -4.62
CA GLU A 73 -17.31 -0.37 -3.96
C GLU A 73 -16.87 0.13 -2.57
N GLU A 74 -16.26 -0.75 -1.78
CA GLU A 74 -15.78 -0.40 -0.44
C GLU A 74 -14.58 0.57 -0.49
N VAL A 75 -13.68 0.43 -1.47
CA VAL A 75 -12.63 1.42 -1.72
C VAL A 75 -13.22 2.80 -2.02
N ARG A 76 -14.27 2.88 -2.85
CA ARG A 76 -14.98 4.14 -3.13
C ARG A 76 -15.69 4.68 -1.89
N ALA A 77 -16.23 3.83 -1.03
CA ALA A 77 -16.84 4.26 0.23
C ALA A 77 -15.81 4.91 1.17
N VAL A 78 -14.62 4.30 1.31
CA VAL A 78 -13.49 4.89 2.06
C VAL A 78 -13.10 6.25 1.49
N ALA A 79 -12.93 6.34 0.17
CA ALA A 79 -12.53 7.60 -0.47
C ALA A 79 -13.59 8.70 -0.32
N ARG A 80 -14.89 8.37 -0.53
CA ARG A 80 -16.00 9.32 -0.31
C ARG A 80 -16.03 9.83 1.11
N ARG A 81 -15.88 8.95 2.11
CA ARG A 81 -15.85 9.33 3.51
C ARG A 81 -14.67 10.26 3.82
N LEU A 82 -13.48 9.95 3.33
CA LEU A 82 -12.31 10.80 3.54
C LEU A 82 -12.48 12.18 2.90
N ASN A 83 -12.95 12.23 1.65
CA ASN A 83 -13.16 13.48 0.92
C ASN A 83 -14.24 14.36 1.57
N ALA A 84 -15.21 13.77 2.27
CA ALA A 84 -16.27 14.49 2.98
C ALA A 84 -15.82 15.02 4.35
N VAL A 85 -14.98 14.26 5.07
CA VAL A 85 -14.61 14.57 6.47
C VAL A 85 -13.34 15.41 6.56
N TYR A 86 -12.37 15.16 5.67
CA TYR A 86 -11.04 15.75 5.77
C TYR A 86 -10.75 16.70 4.60
N PRO A 87 -10.24 17.91 4.87
CA PRO A 87 -9.99 18.91 3.83
C PRO A 87 -8.77 18.60 2.97
N ARG A 88 -7.84 17.78 3.47
CA ARG A 88 -6.60 17.37 2.79
C ARG A 88 -6.16 15.98 3.26
N LEU A 89 -5.19 15.41 2.56
CA LEU A 89 -4.50 14.20 2.97
C LEU A 89 -2.99 14.42 2.84
N ASP A 90 -2.26 14.40 3.96
CA ASP A 90 -0.82 14.65 3.97
C ASP A 90 -0.01 13.37 3.67
N LEU A 91 -0.55 12.20 4.03
CA LEU A 91 0.12 10.91 3.86
C LEU A 91 -0.87 9.81 3.50
N LEU A 92 -0.59 9.09 2.41
CA LEU A 92 -1.26 7.84 2.06
C LEU A 92 -0.24 6.70 2.11
N VAL A 93 -0.44 5.75 3.03
CA VAL A 93 0.33 4.50 3.07
C VAL A 93 -0.54 3.37 2.55
N ASN A 94 -0.28 2.98 1.30
CA ASN A 94 -0.86 1.80 0.71
C ASN A 94 -0.07 0.56 1.20
N ASN A 95 -0.56 -0.08 2.26
CA ASN A 95 0.07 -1.23 2.92
C ASN A 95 -0.76 -2.53 2.87
N ALA A 96 -2.07 -2.45 2.68
CA ALA A 96 -2.92 -3.64 2.62
C ALA A 96 -2.46 -4.64 1.55
N GLY A 97 -2.34 -5.91 1.91
CA GLY A 97 -2.05 -6.92 0.91
C GLY A 97 -2.22 -8.33 1.43
N GLY A 98 -2.37 -9.26 0.48
CA GLY A 98 -2.46 -10.69 0.70
C GLY A 98 -1.82 -11.46 -0.44
N ARG A 99 -1.68 -12.77 -0.25
CA ARG A 99 -1.36 -13.73 -1.31
C ARG A 99 -2.39 -14.84 -1.22
N PHE A 100 -3.04 -15.18 -2.32
CA PHE A 100 -4.01 -16.27 -2.35
C PHE A 100 -3.37 -17.50 -3.01
N ASP A 101 -3.43 -18.66 -2.35
CA ASP A 101 -2.82 -19.89 -2.88
C ASP A 101 -3.73 -20.60 -3.90
N ARG A 102 -5.00 -20.20 -3.99
CA ARG A 102 -5.96 -20.63 -5.00
C ARG A 102 -6.50 -19.43 -5.74
N ARG A 103 -6.82 -19.62 -7.03
CA ARG A 103 -7.46 -18.58 -7.83
C ARG A 103 -8.86 -18.31 -7.29
N VAL A 104 -9.06 -17.08 -6.84
CA VAL A 104 -10.35 -16.52 -6.47
C VAL A 104 -10.42 -15.12 -7.05
N THR A 105 -11.62 -14.64 -7.33
CA THR A 105 -11.84 -13.32 -7.95
C THR A 105 -12.58 -12.38 -7.00
N SER A 106 -12.33 -11.08 -7.13
CA SER A 106 -13.15 -10.04 -6.51
C SER A 106 -14.56 -10.02 -7.11
N ALA A 107 -15.44 -9.17 -6.56
CA ALA A 107 -16.79 -8.98 -7.09
C ALA A 107 -16.78 -8.49 -8.55
N GLU A 108 -15.73 -7.79 -8.97
CA GLU A 108 -15.54 -7.28 -10.33
C GLU A 108 -14.85 -8.30 -11.27
N GLY A 109 -14.66 -9.56 -10.83
CA GLY A 109 -14.08 -10.62 -11.65
C GLY A 109 -12.55 -10.58 -11.78
N VAL A 110 -11.87 -9.75 -10.98
CA VAL A 110 -10.41 -9.61 -11.01
C VAL A 110 -9.76 -10.59 -10.02
N GLU A 111 -8.63 -11.21 -10.39
CA GLU A 111 -7.81 -12.06 -9.54
C GLU A 111 -7.51 -11.35 -8.23
N MET A 112 -7.81 -12.03 -7.12
CA MET A 112 -7.90 -11.41 -5.81
C MET A 112 -6.60 -10.78 -5.31
N THR A 113 -5.45 -11.38 -5.63
CA THR A 113 -4.15 -10.80 -5.27
C THR A 113 -3.90 -9.48 -6.00
N PHE A 114 -4.19 -9.43 -7.32
CA PHE A 114 -4.08 -8.23 -8.14
C PHE A 114 -5.11 -7.16 -7.76
N ALA A 115 -6.36 -7.58 -7.49
CA ALA A 115 -7.43 -6.72 -7.03
C ALA A 115 -7.05 -6.00 -5.73
N LEU A 116 -6.62 -6.75 -4.70
CA LEU A 116 -6.27 -6.20 -3.39
C LEU A 116 -4.95 -5.42 -3.40
N ASN A 117 -3.88 -6.00 -3.94
CA ASN A 117 -2.53 -5.49 -3.74
C ASN A 117 -2.19 -4.32 -4.68
N HIS A 118 -2.85 -4.24 -5.84
CA HIS A 118 -2.57 -3.26 -6.90
C HIS A 118 -3.80 -2.42 -7.25
N LEU A 119 -4.92 -3.01 -7.67
CA LEU A 119 -6.09 -2.19 -8.07
C LEU A 119 -6.69 -1.41 -6.90
N GLY A 120 -6.71 -1.98 -5.70
CA GLY A 120 -7.11 -1.27 -4.47
C GLY A 120 -6.22 -0.07 -4.19
N TYR A 121 -4.90 -0.19 -4.41
CA TYR A 121 -3.95 0.92 -4.25
C TYR A 121 -4.19 1.99 -5.30
N PHE A 122 -4.28 1.57 -6.57
CA PHE A 122 -4.49 2.43 -7.71
C PHE A 122 -5.78 3.26 -7.55
N LEU A 123 -6.91 2.58 -7.35
CA LEU A 123 -8.23 3.20 -7.21
C LEU A 123 -8.27 4.17 -6.04
N LEU A 124 -7.82 3.75 -4.85
CA LEU A 124 -7.83 4.61 -3.66
C LEU A 124 -6.97 5.86 -3.88
N THR A 125 -5.77 5.71 -4.45
CA THR A 125 -4.86 6.82 -4.70
C THR A 125 -5.47 7.82 -5.70
N MET A 126 -6.09 7.33 -6.78
CA MET A 126 -6.74 8.19 -7.78
C MET A 126 -7.92 8.96 -7.17
N LEU A 127 -8.78 8.30 -6.39
CA LEU A 127 -9.94 8.94 -5.77
C LEU A 127 -9.60 9.97 -4.68
N LEU A 128 -8.39 9.88 -4.11
CA LEU A 128 -7.87 10.79 -3.09
C LEU A 128 -6.92 11.85 -3.66
N MET A 129 -6.73 11.87 -4.98
CA MET A 129 -5.72 12.70 -5.64
C MET A 129 -5.90 14.20 -5.36
N GLU A 130 -7.13 14.69 -5.37
CA GLU A 130 -7.43 16.09 -5.05
C GLU A 130 -6.98 16.44 -3.62
N ARG A 131 -7.32 15.61 -2.63
CA ARG A 131 -6.95 15.83 -1.22
C ARG A 131 -5.44 15.76 -1.00
N LEU A 132 -4.74 14.89 -1.74
CA LEU A 132 -3.27 14.82 -1.75
C LEU A 132 -2.66 16.11 -2.32
N ARG A 133 -3.19 16.62 -3.44
CA ARG A 133 -2.72 17.87 -4.06
C ARG A 133 -2.96 19.09 -3.17
N VAL A 134 -4.13 19.19 -2.52
CA VAL A 134 -4.46 20.29 -1.60
C VAL A 134 -3.49 20.39 -0.42
N ALA A 135 -2.91 19.28 0.03
CA ALA A 135 -1.90 19.32 1.10
C ALA A 135 -0.58 19.99 0.65
N GLY A 136 -0.32 20.12 -0.66
CA GLY A 136 0.82 20.81 -1.27
C GLY A 136 2.19 20.11 -1.10
N ARG A 137 2.30 19.18 -0.15
CA ARG A 137 3.52 18.40 0.15
C ARG A 137 3.21 16.96 0.58
N ALA A 138 2.15 16.37 0.00
CA ALA A 138 1.69 15.05 0.39
C ALA A 138 2.65 13.95 -0.06
N ARG A 139 2.64 12.83 0.66
CA ARG A 139 3.44 11.64 0.34
C ARG A 139 2.54 10.43 0.13
N VAL A 140 2.79 9.69 -0.95
CA VAL A 140 2.21 8.36 -1.20
C VAL A 140 3.32 7.32 -1.02
N VAL A 141 3.10 6.38 -0.11
CA VAL A 141 4.03 5.27 0.17
C VAL A 141 3.35 3.96 -0.20
N ASN A 142 3.85 3.30 -1.23
CA ASN A 142 3.36 1.99 -1.67
C ASN A 142 4.23 0.87 -1.09
N VAL A 143 3.64 0.00 -0.28
CA VAL A 143 4.36 -1.16 0.27
C VAL A 143 4.49 -2.25 -0.80
N ALA A 144 5.72 -2.42 -1.28
CA ALA A 144 6.15 -3.43 -2.22
C ALA A 144 6.75 -4.65 -1.48
N SER A 145 7.52 -5.48 -2.19
CA SER A 145 8.23 -6.64 -1.62
C SER A 145 9.35 -7.07 -2.56
N ALA A 146 10.41 -7.69 -2.05
CA ALA A 146 11.43 -8.33 -2.87
C ALA A 146 10.88 -9.42 -3.83
N ALA A 147 9.66 -9.91 -3.58
CA ALA A 147 8.96 -10.84 -4.47
C ALA A 147 8.80 -10.32 -5.91
N HIS A 148 8.80 -8.99 -6.13
CA HIS A 148 8.76 -8.42 -7.48
C HIS A 148 9.91 -8.93 -8.38
N ARG A 149 11.06 -9.31 -7.80
CA ARG A 149 12.22 -9.82 -8.55
C ARG A 149 11.98 -11.19 -9.16
N ALA A 150 11.00 -11.96 -8.65
CA ALA A 150 10.62 -13.25 -9.21
C ALA A 150 9.67 -13.11 -10.42
N CYS A 151 9.24 -11.89 -10.77
CA CYS A 151 8.40 -11.62 -11.91
C CYS A 151 9.26 -11.00 -13.04
N PRO A 152 9.48 -11.71 -14.16
CA PRO A 152 10.31 -11.20 -15.25
C PRO A 152 9.67 -10.05 -16.02
N GLY A 153 8.35 -9.88 -15.90
CA GLY A 153 7.55 -8.84 -16.56
C GLY A 153 6.07 -9.06 -16.30
N MET A 154 5.25 -8.04 -16.53
CA MET A 154 3.79 -8.15 -16.42
C MET A 154 3.24 -9.00 -17.58
N ASP A 155 2.41 -10.00 -17.25
CA ASP A 155 1.67 -10.76 -18.27
C ASP A 155 0.42 -9.97 -18.66
N PHE A 156 0.55 -9.06 -19.61
CA PHE A 156 -0.58 -8.22 -20.03
C PHE A 156 -1.64 -8.95 -20.83
N ASP A 157 -1.32 -10.13 -21.37
CA ASP A 157 -2.26 -10.94 -22.13
C ASP A 157 -3.07 -11.87 -21.20
N ASP A 158 -2.63 -12.00 -19.94
CA ASP A 158 -3.35 -12.71 -18.87
C ASP A 158 -3.09 -12.07 -17.49
N LEU A 159 -3.42 -10.78 -17.33
CA LEU A 159 -3.27 -10.08 -16.04
C LEU A 159 -4.05 -10.77 -14.91
N ASN A 160 -5.13 -11.47 -15.29
CA ASN A 160 -6.08 -12.13 -14.41
C ASN A 160 -5.71 -13.58 -14.08
N LEU A 161 -4.59 -14.08 -14.62
CA LEU A 161 -4.05 -15.42 -14.44
C LEU A 161 -5.12 -16.51 -14.60
N GLU A 162 -5.83 -16.46 -15.71
CA GLU A 162 -6.91 -17.39 -16.06
C GLU A 162 -6.39 -18.72 -16.62
N ARG A 163 -5.23 -18.72 -17.26
CA ARG A 163 -4.68 -19.93 -17.91
C ARG A 163 -4.08 -20.90 -16.89
N GLU A 164 -3.08 -20.44 -16.15
CA GLU A 164 -2.36 -21.21 -15.13
C GLU A 164 -2.14 -20.35 -13.88
N TYR A 165 -2.77 -20.75 -12.77
CA TYR A 165 -2.68 -20.02 -11.52
C TYR A 165 -1.60 -20.58 -10.60
N ASP A 166 -0.65 -19.73 -10.22
CA ASP A 166 0.25 -19.95 -9.11
C ASP A 166 0.23 -18.73 -8.18
N GLY A 167 -0.05 -18.93 -6.90
CA GLY A 167 -0.17 -17.85 -5.93
C GLY A 167 1.13 -17.07 -5.70
N ARG A 168 2.31 -17.68 -5.92
CA ARG A 168 3.60 -16.97 -5.83
C ARG A 168 3.78 -16.06 -7.03
N ARG A 169 3.47 -16.54 -8.23
CA ARG A 169 3.46 -15.77 -9.48
C ARG A 169 2.49 -14.59 -9.38
N ALA A 170 1.24 -14.83 -8.95
CA ALA A 170 0.25 -13.77 -8.73
C ALA A 170 0.77 -12.70 -7.76
N TYR A 171 1.36 -13.13 -6.64
CA TYR A 171 1.93 -12.21 -5.67
C TYR A 171 3.14 -11.43 -6.23
N ALA A 172 4.06 -12.10 -6.91
CA ALA A 172 5.23 -11.47 -7.54
C ALA A 172 4.80 -10.44 -8.59
N GLN A 173 3.84 -10.78 -9.45
CA GLN A 173 3.23 -9.87 -10.43
C GLN A 173 2.61 -8.65 -9.75
N SER A 174 1.83 -8.84 -8.69
CA SER A 174 1.23 -7.72 -7.94
C SER A 174 2.28 -6.78 -7.33
N LYS A 175 3.44 -7.30 -6.91
CA LYS A 175 4.52 -6.50 -6.32
C LYS A 175 5.38 -5.81 -7.37
N LEU A 176 5.50 -6.37 -8.57
CA LEU A 176 6.03 -5.66 -9.73
C LEU A 176 5.08 -4.52 -10.15
N ALA A 177 3.77 -4.79 -10.20
CA ALA A 177 2.74 -3.79 -10.51
C ALA A 177 2.81 -2.58 -9.56
N ASN A 178 3.02 -2.79 -8.26
CA ASN A 178 3.20 -1.70 -7.29
C ASN A 178 4.40 -0.80 -7.61
N LEU A 179 5.52 -1.35 -8.12
CA LEU A 179 6.68 -0.55 -8.51
C LEU A 179 6.42 0.24 -9.79
N LEU A 180 5.90 -0.44 -10.82
CA LEU A 180 5.51 0.21 -12.08
C LEU A 180 4.51 1.37 -11.83
N PHE A 181 3.52 1.13 -10.97
CA PHE A 181 2.57 2.15 -10.53
C PHE A 181 3.26 3.30 -9.81
N THR A 182 4.17 3.01 -8.87
CA THR A 182 4.86 4.05 -8.10
C THR A 182 5.68 4.96 -9.02
N TYR A 183 6.43 4.40 -9.95
CA TYR A 183 7.28 5.17 -10.84
C TYR A 183 6.46 5.98 -11.85
N GLU A 184 5.39 5.40 -12.39
CA GLU A 184 4.47 6.12 -13.28
C GLU A 184 3.72 7.24 -12.55
N LEU A 185 3.25 6.97 -11.32
CA LEU A 185 2.62 7.98 -10.47
C LEU A 185 3.59 9.14 -10.19
N ALA A 186 4.84 8.84 -9.86
CA ALA A 186 5.86 9.86 -9.62
C ALA A 186 6.10 10.74 -10.86
N ARG A 187 6.20 10.15 -12.06
CA ARG A 187 6.32 10.90 -13.33
C ARG A 187 5.11 11.82 -13.56
N ARG A 188 3.90 11.30 -13.36
CA ARG A 188 2.65 12.05 -13.57
C ARG A 188 2.40 13.16 -12.55
N LEU A 189 3.00 13.06 -11.36
CA LEU A 189 2.87 14.05 -10.28
C LEU A 189 4.05 15.04 -10.21
N ALA A 190 4.98 14.98 -11.17
CA ALA A 190 6.09 15.92 -11.22
C ALA A 190 5.58 17.38 -11.18
N GLY A 191 6.12 18.16 -10.24
CA GLY A 191 5.72 19.57 -10.03
C GLY A 191 4.42 19.78 -9.24
N SER A 192 3.66 18.73 -8.89
CA SER A 192 2.39 18.90 -8.15
C SER A 192 2.55 19.01 -6.64
N GLY A 193 3.78 18.89 -6.12
CA GLY A 193 4.07 18.82 -4.68
C GLY A 193 3.72 17.47 -4.02
N VAL A 194 3.18 16.50 -4.76
CA VAL A 194 2.87 15.16 -4.24
C VAL A 194 3.98 14.20 -4.65
N THR A 195 4.54 13.45 -3.71
CA THR A 195 5.56 12.43 -4.00
C THR A 195 5.01 11.02 -3.91
N ALA A 196 5.58 10.09 -4.67
CA ALA A 196 5.23 8.68 -4.65
C ALA A 196 6.50 7.82 -4.57
N ASN A 197 6.62 7.00 -3.53
CA ASN A 197 7.77 6.09 -3.35
C ASN A 197 7.33 4.71 -2.90
N ALA A 198 8.17 3.71 -3.15
CA ALA A 198 7.91 2.32 -2.80
C ALA A 198 8.81 1.87 -1.64
N ALA A 199 8.23 1.17 -0.67
CA ALA A 199 8.94 0.60 0.46
C ALA A 199 8.96 -0.93 0.38
N ALA A 200 10.13 -1.55 0.49
CA ALA A 200 10.27 -2.96 0.83
C ALA A 200 10.59 -3.12 2.32
N PRO A 201 9.70 -3.77 3.09
CA PRO A 201 9.87 -3.92 4.53
C PRO A 201 10.82 -5.07 4.95
N GLY A 202 11.49 -5.73 4.01
CA GLY A 202 12.29 -6.95 4.25
C GLY A 202 11.44 -8.23 4.37
N ASN A 203 12.04 -9.34 4.81
CA ASN A 203 11.34 -10.60 5.08
C ASN A 203 10.74 -10.57 6.50
N VAL A 204 9.44 -10.33 6.60
CA VAL A 204 8.78 -10.02 7.87
C VAL A 204 7.88 -11.17 8.31
N LEU A 205 7.90 -11.51 9.60
CA LEU A 205 6.82 -12.29 10.22
C LEU A 205 5.56 -11.43 10.28
N THR A 206 4.64 -11.67 9.36
CA THR A 206 3.30 -11.08 9.44
C THR A 206 2.25 -12.16 9.29
N ARG A 207 1.02 -11.81 9.67
CA ARG A 207 -0.19 -12.62 9.42
C ARG A 207 -0.57 -12.69 7.93
N PHE A 208 0.33 -12.29 7.03
CA PHE A 208 0.12 -12.11 5.59
C PHE A 208 -0.36 -13.38 4.87
N ALA A 209 0.02 -14.58 5.35
CA ALA A 209 -0.41 -15.86 4.77
C ALA A 209 -1.64 -16.48 5.46
N LEU A 210 -2.24 -15.83 6.47
CA LEU A 210 -3.38 -16.40 7.21
C LEU A 210 -4.67 -16.49 6.40
N ASN A 211 -4.79 -15.72 5.33
CA ASN A 211 -5.91 -15.86 4.39
C ASN A 211 -5.89 -17.22 3.67
N ASN A 212 -4.76 -17.94 3.67
CA ASN A 212 -4.62 -19.30 3.13
C ASN A 212 -4.72 -20.39 4.22
N GLY A 213 -5.19 -20.03 5.43
CA GLY A 213 -5.33 -20.93 6.57
C GLY A 213 -4.13 -20.95 7.51
N LEU A 214 -4.34 -21.55 8.70
CA LEU A 214 -3.33 -21.60 9.77
C LEU A 214 -2.06 -22.37 9.35
N GLY A 215 -2.18 -23.41 8.52
CA GLY A 215 -1.04 -24.20 8.02
C GLY A 215 -0.11 -23.42 7.08
N SER A 216 -0.65 -22.60 6.18
CA SER A 216 0.16 -21.72 5.29
C SER A 216 0.88 -20.62 6.09
N TRP A 217 0.25 -20.12 7.15
CA TRP A 217 0.90 -19.19 8.08
C TRP A 217 2.00 -19.85 8.92
N LEU A 218 1.78 -21.06 9.45
CA LEU A 218 2.79 -21.81 10.22
C LEU A 218 4.00 -22.20 9.35
N SER A 219 3.77 -22.61 8.09
CA SER A 219 4.87 -22.91 7.16
C SER A 219 5.63 -21.66 6.72
N HIS A 220 4.94 -20.52 6.54
CA HIS A 220 5.60 -19.23 6.33
C HIS A 220 6.46 -18.82 7.55
N ILE A 221 5.97 -19.05 8.77
CA ILE A 221 6.73 -18.82 10.01
C ILE A 221 7.96 -19.73 10.06
N ALA A 222 7.79 -21.04 9.83
CA ALA A 222 8.87 -22.02 9.87
C ALA A 222 9.95 -21.73 8.82
N GLY A 223 9.56 -21.40 7.60
CA GLY A 223 10.48 -20.99 6.53
C GLY A 223 11.24 -19.70 6.87
N SER A 224 10.55 -18.73 7.50
CA SER A 224 11.17 -17.48 7.91
C SER A 224 12.16 -17.69 9.07
N LEU A 225 11.83 -18.52 10.07
CA LEU A 225 12.71 -18.94 11.18
C LEU A 225 13.97 -19.65 10.66
N ARG A 226 13.80 -20.61 9.75
CA ARG A 226 14.90 -21.40 9.19
C ARG A 226 15.89 -20.57 8.36
N SER A 227 15.44 -19.42 7.84
CA SER A 227 16.28 -18.51 7.04
C SER A 227 17.12 -17.53 7.88
N GLY A 228 16.90 -17.43 9.19
CA GLY A 228 17.58 -16.44 10.05
C GLY A 228 17.24 -14.97 9.75
N ARG A 229 16.36 -14.69 8.78
CA ARG A 229 16.03 -13.34 8.24
C ARG A 229 14.75 -12.76 8.83
N LEU A 230 14.41 -13.10 10.06
CA LEU A 230 13.18 -12.67 10.70
C LEU A 230 13.22 -11.20 11.10
N VAL A 231 12.55 -10.37 10.32
CA VAL A 231 12.33 -8.98 10.67
C VAL A 231 11.03 -8.88 11.46
N GLY A 232 11.07 -8.37 12.69
CA GLY A 232 9.86 -8.05 13.45
C GLY A 232 9.09 -6.91 12.78
N ALA A 233 7.76 -6.89 12.93
CA ALA A 233 6.88 -5.87 12.30
C ALA A 233 7.33 -4.42 12.58
N ARG A 234 7.99 -4.16 13.72
CA ARG A 234 8.59 -2.86 14.05
C ARG A 234 9.75 -2.49 13.13
N ARG A 235 10.70 -3.41 12.91
CA ARG A 235 11.84 -3.18 12.01
C ARG A 235 11.35 -3.08 10.55
N ALA A 236 10.32 -3.85 10.20
CA ALA A 236 9.69 -3.79 8.89
C ALA A 236 8.98 -2.47 8.57
N ALA A 237 8.38 -1.85 9.59
CA ALA A 237 7.74 -0.54 9.44
C ALA A 237 8.75 0.61 9.29
N ARG A 238 10.05 0.40 9.59
CA ARG A 238 11.07 1.47 9.55
C ARG A 238 11.17 2.11 8.18
N THR A 239 11.33 1.33 7.11
CA THR A 239 11.42 1.87 5.74
C THR A 239 10.14 2.61 5.33
N VAL A 240 8.97 2.13 5.79
CA VAL A 240 7.69 2.80 5.54
C VAL A 240 7.64 4.14 6.27
N LEU A 241 8.04 4.18 7.54
CA LEU A 241 8.06 5.39 8.37
C LEU A 241 9.12 6.40 7.91
N TYR A 242 10.26 5.90 7.45
CA TYR A 242 11.30 6.70 6.81
C TYR A 242 10.75 7.48 5.62
N LEU A 243 10.08 6.80 4.68
CA LEU A 243 9.43 7.46 3.55
C LEU A 243 8.27 8.35 3.97
N ALA A 244 7.50 7.94 4.98
CA ALA A 244 6.36 8.70 5.46
C ALA A 244 6.73 10.02 6.14
N CYS A 245 7.80 10.05 6.93
CA CYS A 245 8.05 11.13 7.89
C CYS A 245 9.41 11.81 7.74
N ALA A 246 10.46 11.09 7.31
CA ALA A 246 11.82 11.63 7.40
C ALA A 246 12.01 12.87 6.50
N GLY A 247 12.69 13.88 7.04
CA GLY A 247 12.96 15.14 6.34
C GLY A 247 13.92 14.97 5.16
N GLU A 248 14.87 14.05 5.25
CA GLU A 248 15.89 13.78 4.21
C GLU A 248 15.33 13.21 2.90
N VAL A 249 14.14 12.60 2.96
CA VAL A 249 13.40 12.14 1.77
C VAL A 249 12.25 13.06 1.39
N ALA A 250 12.15 14.24 2.01
CA ALA A 250 11.19 15.25 1.59
C ALA A 250 11.45 15.64 0.11
N GLY A 251 10.40 15.62 -0.70
CA GLY A 251 10.49 15.92 -2.13
C GLY A 251 11.11 14.81 -3.00
N LYS A 252 11.67 13.75 -2.42
CA LYS A 252 12.09 12.57 -3.18
C LYS A 252 10.86 11.83 -3.70
N SER A 253 10.86 11.46 -4.98
CA SER A 253 9.75 10.79 -5.65
C SER A 253 10.30 9.81 -6.69
N GLY A 254 9.58 8.71 -6.93
CA GLY A 254 9.97 7.69 -7.90
C GLY A 254 11.03 6.71 -7.41
N GLY A 255 11.32 6.66 -6.10
CA GLY A 255 12.34 5.77 -5.53
C GLY A 255 11.76 4.48 -4.95
N TYR A 256 12.62 3.45 -4.87
CA TYR A 256 12.37 2.20 -4.16
C TYR A 256 13.36 2.06 -3.00
N TYR A 257 12.85 1.83 -1.79
CA TYR A 257 13.65 1.86 -0.58
C TYR A 257 13.59 0.52 0.15
N CYS A 258 14.72 0.11 0.71
CA CYS A 258 14.89 -1.05 1.56
C CYS A 258 15.85 -0.70 2.69
N GLU A 259 15.54 -1.09 3.93
CA GLU A 259 16.34 -0.73 5.12
C GLU A 259 16.69 0.77 5.18
N GLU A 260 15.69 1.62 4.94
CA GLU A 260 15.80 3.09 5.04
C GLU A 260 16.82 3.70 4.05
N LYS A 261 17.16 2.97 2.98
CA LYS A 261 18.05 3.43 1.90
C LYS A 261 17.40 3.20 0.56
N GLU A 262 17.69 4.09 -0.38
CA GLU A 262 17.32 3.88 -1.77
C GLU A 262 18.07 2.67 -2.34
N ALA A 263 17.37 1.84 -3.11
CA ALA A 263 17.87 0.59 -3.64
C ALA A 263 17.40 0.40 -5.09
N ALA A 264 18.15 -0.36 -5.87
CA ALA A 264 17.71 -0.78 -7.20
C ALA A 264 16.64 -1.86 -7.11
N SER A 265 15.55 -1.74 -7.87
CA SER A 265 14.53 -2.78 -8.05
C SER A 265 14.87 -3.72 -9.24
N SER A 266 13.95 -4.60 -9.66
CA SER A 266 14.18 -5.47 -10.83
C SER A 266 14.26 -4.66 -12.14
N PRO A 267 15.00 -5.12 -13.16
CA PRO A 267 15.02 -4.45 -14.47
C PRO A 267 13.62 -4.21 -15.06
N ALA A 268 12.73 -5.21 -14.95
CA ALA A 268 11.35 -5.13 -15.43
C ALA A 268 10.53 -4.00 -14.80
N SER A 269 10.90 -3.51 -13.61
CA SER A 269 10.20 -2.40 -12.95
C SER A 269 10.52 -1.03 -13.56
N TYR A 270 11.60 -0.91 -14.34
CA TYR A 270 11.99 0.33 -15.02
C TYR A 270 11.47 0.43 -16.46
N ASP A 271 10.68 -0.55 -16.92
CA ASP A 271 10.04 -0.51 -18.23
C ASP A 271 8.87 0.50 -18.22
N GLU A 272 9.12 1.69 -18.78
CA GLU A 272 8.13 2.76 -18.85
C GLU A 272 6.95 2.43 -19.77
N ALA A 273 7.17 1.64 -20.83
CA ALA A 273 6.09 1.22 -21.73
C ALA A 273 5.14 0.26 -21.02
N ALA A 274 5.68 -0.69 -20.25
CA ALA A 274 4.90 -1.56 -19.37
C ALA A 274 4.17 -0.74 -18.30
N ALA A 275 4.83 0.24 -17.66
CA ALA A 275 4.20 1.09 -16.66
C ALA A 275 2.99 1.86 -17.24
N GLY A 276 3.13 2.43 -18.43
CA GLY A 276 2.04 3.10 -19.14
C GLY A 276 0.91 2.15 -19.57
N ARG A 277 1.23 0.92 -20.02
CA ARG A 277 0.22 -0.11 -20.36
C ARG A 277 -0.55 -0.55 -19.10
N LEU A 278 0.15 -0.75 -17.98
CA LEU A 278 -0.46 -1.08 -16.69
C LEU A 278 -1.36 0.04 -16.19
N TRP A 279 -0.94 1.31 -16.30
CA TRP A 279 -1.76 2.46 -15.91
C TRP A 279 -3.09 2.48 -16.66
N ARG A 280 -3.07 2.33 -18.00
CA ARG A 280 -4.29 2.27 -18.82
C ARG A 280 -5.17 1.08 -18.46
N ALA A 281 -4.58 -0.10 -18.25
CA ALA A 281 -5.32 -1.29 -17.82
C ALA A 281 -5.99 -1.07 -16.46
N SER A 282 -5.28 -0.46 -15.49
CA SER A 282 -5.83 -0.14 -14.17
C SER A 282 -6.95 0.91 -14.24
N LEU A 283 -6.82 1.95 -15.08
CA LEU A 283 -7.91 2.91 -15.34
C LEU A 283 -9.17 2.21 -15.88
N ALA A 284 -9.01 1.28 -16.84
CA ALA A 284 -10.12 0.54 -17.40
C ALA A 284 -10.78 -0.39 -16.38
N LEU A 285 -9.97 -1.22 -15.70
CA LEU A 285 -10.45 -2.18 -14.69
C LEU A 285 -11.09 -1.51 -13.47
N THR A 286 -10.76 -0.25 -13.20
CA THR A 286 -11.33 0.52 -12.08
C THR A 286 -12.39 1.53 -12.53
N GLY A 287 -12.82 1.51 -13.79
CA GLY A 287 -13.86 2.41 -14.31
C GLY A 287 -13.50 3.90 -14.20
N LEU A 288 -12.21 4.25 -14.24
CA LEU A 288 -11.71 5.63 -14.15
C LEU A 288 -11.24 6.20 -15.50
N ALA A 289 -11.31 5.41 -16.58
CA ALA A 289 -10.82 5.79 -17.90
C ALA A 289 -11.41 7.12 -18.42
N ASP A 290 -12.71 7.36 -18.24
CA ASP A 290 -13.36 8.61 -18.67
C ASP A 290 -12.88 9.82 -17.88
N GLN A 291 -12.70 9.68 -16.57
CA GLN A 291 -12.23 10.79 -15.73
C GLN A 291 -10.80 11.18 -16.08
N ALA A 292 -9.94 10.20 -16.40
CA ALA A 292 -8.59 10.45 -16.88
C ALA A 292 -8.60 11.13 -18.26
N ARG A 293 -9.44 10.69 -19.20
CA ARG A 293 -9.60 11.36 -20.52
C ARG A 293 -10.03 12.82 -20.40
N GLN A 294 -10.82 13.15 -19.37
CA GLN A 294 -11.27 14.51 -19.07
C GLN A 294 -10.24 15.35 -18.30
N GLY A 295 -9.04 14.83 -18.05
CA GLY A 295 -7.97 15.53 -17.33
C GLY A 295 -8.23 15.71 -15.82
N ARG A 296 -9.24 15.03 -15.25
CA ARG A 296 -9.57 15.10 -13.82
C ARG A 296 -8.62 14.28 -12.95
N LEU A 297 -7.98 13.27 -13.56
CA LEU A 297 -6.97 12.41 -12.94
C LEU A 297 -5.63 12.56 -13.70
N PRO A 298 -4.49 12.31 -13.04
CA PRO A 298 -3.18 12.32 -13.68
C PRO A 298 -3.04 11.30 -14.82
#